data_AF-A0A3D1M2E9-F1
#
_entry.id   AF-A0A3D1M2E9-F1
#
_cell.length_a   1.000
_cell.length_b   1.000
_cell.length_c   1.000
_cell.angle_alpha   90.00
_cell.angle_beta   90.00
_cell.angle_gamma   90.00
#
_symmetry.space_group_name_H-M   'P 1'
#
loop_
_entity.id
_entity.type
_entity.pdbx_description
1 polymer ?
#
loop_
_entity_poly.entity_id
_entity_poly.type
_entity_poly.pdbx_seq_one_letter_code
_entity_poly.pdbx_strand_id
1 'polypeptide(L)'
;MLIHVSFCRDIMTASVDEHLAKASELSTSGDTDGAIESYLSAISLDPDNATAWYSVGLLYMKSNLDTLAIEAFERSDEIYPNYGPTLANLAHLLWEKNP
;
A
#
# COMPACT_ATOMS: atom_id res chain seq x y z
N MET A 1 37.44 10.01 -18.30
CA MET A 1 38.29 9.33 -17.30
C MET A 1 37.77 9.77 -15.95
N LEU A 2 36.70 9.13 -15.48
CA LEU A 2 36.71 7.96 -14.59
C LEU A 2 36.81 8.39 -13.10
N ILE A 3 35.68 8.16 -12.41
CA ILE A 3 35.48 7.82 -10.99
C ILE A 3 35.82 8.93 -9.97
N HIS A 4 34.98 9.35 -9.01
CA HIS A 4 33.91 8.66 -8.29
C HIS A 4 32.70 9.56 -7.99
N VAL A 5 31.55 9.08 -8.44
CA VAL A 5 30.24 9.30 -7.86
C VAL A 5 30.26 8.77 -6.42
N SER A 6 30.83 9.53 -5.48
CA SER A 6 30.80 9.22 -4.04
C SER A 6 29.58 9.82 -3.34
N PHE A 7 28.58 10.26 -4.11
CA PHE A 7 27.23 10.57 -3.59
C PHE A 7 26.27 9.37 -3.68
N CYS A 8 26.76 8.18 -4.07
CA CYS A 8 25.93 6.99 -4.28
C CYS A 8 26.33 5.81 -3.37
N ARG A 9 26.67 6.03 -2.09
CA ARG A 9 26.84 4.87 -1.20
C ARG A 9 26.16 4.91 0.17
N ASP A 10 25.84 6.06 0.77
CA ASP A 10 25.46 6.06 2.20
C ASP A 10 24.32 7.01 2.57
N ILE A 11 23.19 6.98 1.85
CA ILE A 11 21.89 7.26 2.46
C ILE A 11 21.06 5.99 2.28
N MET A 12 20.79 5.30 3.38
CA MET A 12 19.84 4.20 3.48
C MET A 12 18.46 4.65 2.97
N THR A 13 18.24 4.59 1.66
CA THR A 13 16.91 4.75 1.08
C THR A 13 16.44 3.37 0.68
N ALA A 14 15.67 2.72 1.55
CA ALA A 14 14.88 1.58 1.14
C ALA A 14 14.02 2.01 -0.06
N SER A 15 14.02 1.23 -1.14
CA SER A 15 13.21 1.54 -2.32
C SER A 15 11.74 1.25 -2.04
N VAL A 16 10.84 1.84 -2.82
CA VAL A 16 9.41 1.49 -2.82
C VAL A 16 9.24 -0.02 -2.93
N ASP A 17 9.96 -0.65 -3.87
CA ASP A 17 9.93 -2.11 -4.09
C ASP A 17 10.34 -2.93 -2.88
N GLU A 18 11.35 -2.48 -2.11
CA GLU A 18 11.79 -3.17 -0.89
C GLU A 18 10.69 -3.15 0.18
N HIS A 19 10.08 -1.98 0.38
CA HIS A 19 8.96 -1.84 1.31
C HIS A 19 7.74 -2.66 0.87
N LEU A 20 7.44 -2.72 -0.43
CA LEU A 20 6.37 -3.57 -0.96
C LEU A 20 6.65 -5.06 -0.78
N ALA A 21 7.87 -5.50 -1.06
CA ALA A 21 8.28 -6.90 -0.90
C ALA A 21 8.18 -7.32 0.58
N LYS A 22 8.72 -6.50 1.48
CA LYS A 22 8.63 -6.72 2.94
C LYS A 22 7.18 -6.74 3.42
N ALA A 23 6.35 -5.80 2.96
CA ALA A 23 4.95 -5.73 3.33
C ALA A 23 4.18 -6.98 2.89
N SER A 24 4.46 -7.48 1.68
CA SER A 24 3.88 -8.72 1.18
C SER A 24 4.32 -9.93 2.03
N GLU A 25 5.60 -10.02 2.40
CA GLU A 25 6.10 -11.11 3.25
C GLU A 25 5.42 -11.10 4.63
N LEU A 26 5.36 -9.92 5.27
CA LEU A 26 4.70 -9.75 6.57
C LEU A 26 3.20 -10.06 6.49
N SER A 27 2.53 -9.67 5.40
CA SER A 27 1.13 -10.03 5.19
C SER A 27 0.94 -11.54 5.07
N THR A 28 1.89 -12.27 4.49
CA THR A 28 1.83 -13.74 4.38
C THR A 28 2.20 -14.45 5.67
N SER A 29 3.07 -13.86 6.50
CA SER A 29 3.43 -14.40 7.81
C SER A 29 2.36 -14.16 8.88
N GLY A 30 1.36 -13.32 8.58
CA GLY A 30 0.25 -12.96 9.47
C GLY A 30 0.52 -11.72 10.32
N ASP A 31 1.70 -11.10 10.19
CA ASP A 31 2.02 -9.82 10.83
C ASP A 31 1.35 -8.68 10.07
N THR A 32 0.07 -8.47 10.40
CA THR A 32 -0.78 -7.47 9.72
C THR A 32 -0.30 -6.05 10.01
N ASP A 33 0.11 -5.76 11.23
CA ASP A 33 0.55 -4.42 11.64
C ASP A 33 1.87 -4.05 10.96
N GLY A 34 2.85 -4.96 10.96
CA GLY A 34 4.12 -4.75 10.27
C GLY A 34 3.97 -4.63 8.75
N ALA A 35 3.01 -5.35 8.17
CA ALA A 35 2.67 -5.23 6.76
C ALA A 35 2.08 -3.85 6.44
N ILE A 36 1.15 -3.34 7.27
CA ILE A 36 0.58 -2.00 7.13
C ILE A 36 1.69 -0.95 7.20
N GLU A 37 2.57 -1.00 8.21
CA GLU A 37 3.68 -0.04 8.35
C GLU A 37 4.60 -0.03 7.12
N SER A 38 4.88 -1.22 6.57
CA SER A 38 5.72 -1.35 5.38
C SER A 38 5.03 -0.80 4.13
N TYR A 39 3.72 -1.05 3.93
CA TYR A 39 2.97 -0.42 2.84
C TYR A 39 2.86 1.09 2.98
N LEU A 40 2.64 1.61 4.19
CA LEU A 40 2.60 3.06 4.45
C LEU A 40 3.95 3.71 4.17
N SER A 41 5.06 3.02 4.47
CA SER A 41 6.40 3.47 4.10
C SER A 41 6.56 3.53 2.58
N ALA A 42 6.11 2.51 1.84
CA ALA A 42 6.10 2.53 0.37
C ALA A 42 5.27 3.70 -0.17
N ILE A 43 4.07 3.94 0.38
CA ILE A 43 3.20 5.07 0.03
C ILE A 43 3.87 6.42 0.31
N SER A 44 4.64 6.53 1.40
CA SER A 44 5.34 7.78 1.73
C SER A 44 6.45 8.12 0.72
N LEU A 45 7.02 7.10 0.07
CA LEU A 45 8.04 7.23 -0.97
C LEU A 45 7.44 7.43 -2.36
N ASP A 46 6.32 6.76 -2.63
CA ASP A 46 5.55 6.85 -3.88
C ASP A 46 4.05 6.93 -3.57
N PRO A 47 3.52 8.15 -3.38
CA PRO A 47 2.10 8.37 -3.08
C PRO A 47 1.16 7.95 -4.21
N ASP A 48 1.67 7.81 -5.44
CA ASP A 48 0.89 7.42 -6.62
C ASP A 48 0.98 5.91 -6.90
N ASN A 49 1.39 5.12 -5.90
CA ASN A 49 1.44 3.67 -6.01
C ASN A 49 0.08 3.02 -5.75
N ALA A 50 -0.73 2.84 -6.80
CA ALA A 50 -2.06 2.23 -6.67
C ALA A 50 -2.04 0.83 -6.02
N THR A 51 -0.98 0.06 -6.22
CA THR A 51 -0.82 -1.28 -5.63
C THR A 51 -0.60 -1.20 -4.12
N ALA A 52 0.21 -0.26 -3.64
CA ALA A 52 0.42 -0.06 -2.20
C ALA A 52 -0.88 0.34 -1.50
N TRP A 53 -1.63 1.28 -2.09
CA TRP A 53 -2.95 1.70 -1.60
C TRP A 53 -3.97 0.56 -1.59
N TYR A 54 -4.05 -0.22 -2.67
CA TYR A 54 -4.92 -1.39 -2.71
C TYR A 54 -4.57 -2.41 -1.62
N SER A 55 -3.28 -2.72 -1.47
CA SER A 55 -2.82 -3.72 -0.51
C SER A 55 -3.03 -3.29 0.94
N VAL A 56 -2.80 -2.01 1.28
CA VAL A 56 -3.09 -1.52 2.64
C VAL A 56 -4.60 -1.50 2.91
N GLY A 57 -5.42 -1.18 1.90
CA GLY A 57 -6.89 -1.27 1.99
C GLY A 57 -7.38 -2.68 2.32
N LEU A 58 -6.81 -3.71 1.69
CA LEU A 58 -7.10 -5.11 2.03
C LEU A 58 -6.75 -5.46 3.48
N LEU A 59 -5.63 -4.94 4.00
CA LEU A 59 -5.23 -5.19 5.38
C LEU A 59 -6.14 -4.47 6.37
N TYR A 60 -6.50 -3.21 6.10
CA TYR A 60 -7.47 -2.48 6.91
C TYR A 60 -8.84 -3.16 6.93
N MET A 61 -9.30 -3.66 5.78
CA MET A 61 -10.55 -4.41 5.68
C MET A 61 -10.51 -5.68 6.55
N LYS A 62 -9.41 -6.45 6.49
CA LYS A 62 -9.20 -7.64 7.34
C LYS A 62 -9.17 -7.31 8.84
N SER A 63 -8.69 -6.12 9.19
CA SER A 63 -8.64 -5.62 10.56
C SER A 63 -9.94 -4.95 11.04
N ASN A 64 -11.03 -5.01 10.25
CA ASN A 64 -12.31 -4.32 10.51
C ASN A 64 -12.16 -2.79 10.66
N LEU A 65 -11.16 -2.21 10.00
CA LEU A 65 -10.90 -0.77 9.96
C LEU A 65 -11.51 -0.18 8.68
N ASP A 66 -12.83 -0.37 8.50
CA ASP A 66 -13.51 -0.11 7.22
C ASP A 66 -13.33 1.31 6.70
N THR A 67 -13.32 2.32 7.58
CA THR A 67 -13.13 3.71 7.17
C THR A 67 -11.78 3.91 6.49
N LEU A 68 -10.71 3.37 7.08
CA LEU A 68 -9.36 3.43 6.49
C LEU A 68 -9.26 2.56 5.22
N ALA A 69 -9.97 1.43 5.19
CA ALA A 69 -10.03 0.58 4.01
C ALA A 69 -10.69 1.30 2.82
N ILE A 70 -11.82 1.98 3.07
CA ILE A 70 -12.53 2.79 2.07
C ILE A 70 -11.60 3.88 1.54
N GLU A 71 -10.99 4.68 2.42
CA GLU A 71 -10.06 5.75 2.02
C GLU A 71 -8.92 5.19 1.16
N ALA A 72 -8.31 4.06 1.56
CA ALA A 72 -7.23 3.45 0.79
C ALA A 72 -7.69 2.94 -0.59
N PHE A 73 -8.87 2.34 -0.69
CA PHE A 73 -9.42 1.90 -1.97
C PHE A 73 -9.83 3.07 -2.86
N GLU A 74 -10.38 4.15 -2.32
CA GLU A 74 -10.66 5.38 -3.06
C GLU A 74 -9.37 5.95 -3.66
N ARG A 75 -8.28 6.03 -2.89
CA ARG A 75 -6.98 6.47 -3.42
C ARG A 75 -6.44 5.54 -4.51
N SER A 76 -6.61 4.22 -4.34
CA SER A 76 -6.23 3.26 -5.38
C SER A 76 -7.02 3.46 -6.69
N ASP A 77 -8.33 3.73 -6.61
CA ASP A 77 -9.19 3.97 -7.78
C ASP A 77 -8.92 5.34 -8.43
N GLU A 78 -8.62 6.38 -7.64
CA GLU A 78 -8.21 7.69 -8.16
C GLU A 78 -6.95 7.58 -9.05
N ILE A 79 -5.99 6.74 -8.64
CA ILE A 79 -4.72 6.54 -9.34
C ILE A 79 -4.88 5.56 -10.52
N TYR A 80 -5.52 4.42 -10.29
CA TYR A 80 -5.72 3.37 -11.28
C TYR A 80 -7.21 3.03 -11.41
N PRO A 81 -7.96 3.87 -12.15
CA PRO A 81 -9.41 3.75 -12.24
C PRO A 81 -9.83 2.50 -12.99
N ASN A 82 -11.03 2.00 -12.67
CA ASN A 82 -11.63 0.81 -13.29
C ASN A 82 -10.88 -0.49 -12.98
N TYR A 83 -10.14 -0.54 -11.88
CA TYR A 83 -9.58 -1.79 -11.39
C TYR A 83 -10.65 -2.61 -10.66
N GLY A 84 -11.12 -3.68 -11.31
CA GLY A 84 -12.23 -4.51 -10.83
C GLY A 84 -12.13 -4.93 -9.36
N PRO A 85 -10.98 -5.43 -8.87
CA PRO A 85 -10.81 -5.78 -7.45
C PRO A 85 -10.97 -4.61 -6.48
N THR A 86 -10.41 -3.43 -6.78
CA THR A 86 -10.62 -2.23 -5.94
C THR A 86 -12.09 -1.86 -5.87
N LEU A 87 -12.75 -1.78 -7.03
CA LEU A 87 -14.17 -1.43 -7.10
C LEU A 87 -15.06 -2.44 -6.38
N ALA A 88 -14.76 -3.73 -6.47
CA ALA A 88 -15.51 -4.78 -5.78
C ALA A 88 -15.40 -4.65 -4.26
N ASN A 89 -14.20 -4.41 -3.72
CA ASN A 89 -14.00 -4.23 -2.29
C ASN A 89 -14.63 -2.93 -1.78
N LEU A 90 -14.50 -1.83 -2.53
CA LEU A 90 -15.12 -0.56 -2.19
C LEU A 90 -16.65 -0.68 -2.18
N ALA A 91 -17.24 -1.31 -3.20
CA ALA A 91 -18.68 -1.54 -3.25
C ALA A 91 -19.19 -2.40 -2.07
N HIS A 92 -18.45 -3.44 -1.69
CA HIS A 92 -18.78 -4.27 -0.53
C HIS A 92 -18.80 -3.43 0.76
N LEU A 93 -17.76 -2.65 1.00
CA LEU A 93 -17.67 -1.81 2.21
C LEU A 93 -18.72 -0.70 2.25
N LEU A 94 -18.98 -0.05 1.12
CA LEU A 94 -19.99 1.01 1.04
C LEU A 94 -21.42 0.49 1.18
N TRP A 95 -21.69 -0.74 0.72
CA TRP A 95 -22.97 -1.41 0.95
C TRP A 95 -23.19 -1.68 2.44
N GLU A 96 -22.18 -2.20 3.13
CA GLU A 96 -22.27 -2.49 4.57
C GLU A 96 -22.44 -1.22 5.43
N LYS A 97 -21.87 -0.08 5.00
CA LYS A 97 -22.02 1.20 5.69
C LYS A 97 -23.36 1.91 5.46
N ASN A 98 -24.14 1.50 4.45
CA ASN A 98 -25.45 2.07 4.14
C ASN A 98 -26.57 1.03 4.35
N PRO A 99 -26.98 0.78 5.61
CA PRO A 99 -28.05 -0.16 5.94
C PRO A 99 -29.44 0.30 5.46
#